data_AF-A0A395M1G7-F1
#
_entry.id   AF-A0A395M1G7-F1
#
_cell.length_a   1.000
_cell.length_b   1.000
_cell.length_c   1.000
_cell.angle_alpha   90.00
_cell.angle_beta   90.00
_cell.angle_gamma   90.00
#
_symmetry.space_group_name_H-M   'P 1'
#
loop_
_entity.id
_entity.type
_entity.pdbx_description
1 polymer ?
#
loop_
_entity_poly.entity_id
_entity_poly.type
_entity_poly.pdbx_seq_one_letter_code
_entity_poly.pdbx_strand_id
1 'polypeptide(L)'
;MTMPRFFMFLRRTLYVLITMVFLAFVGLYLFLNTSLGERFLKSFAEKQFAMLFNGRLTIERAELAFPTSLTLHGVKIFIADDSTESLS
;
A
#
# COMPACT_ATOMS: atom_id res chain seq x y z
N MET A 1 -43.67 6.66 -16.47
CA MET A 1 -43.11 5.47 -15.80
C MET A 1 -42.38 5.91 -14.55
N THR A 2 -43.01 5.83 -13.39
CA THR A 2 -42.39 6.11 -12.09
C THR A 2 -41.46 4.95 -11.73
N MET A 3 -40.15 5.17 -11.72
CA MET A 3 -39.22 4.15 -11.24
C MET A 3 -39.60 3.76 -9.80
N PRO A 4 -39.60 2.47 -9.45
CA PRO A 4 -40.00 2.04 -8.11
C PRO A 4 -39.09 2.72 -7.09
N ARG A 5 -39.68 3.32 -6.05
CA ARG A 5 -38.95 4.08 -5.01
C ARG A 5 -37.71 3.31 -4.48
N PHE A 6 -37.82 1.99 -4.40
CA PHE A 6 -36.72 1.08 -4.06
C PHE A 6 -35.47 1.23 -4.95
N PHE A 7 -35.63 1.30 -6.27
CA PHE A 7 -34.51 1.49 -7.21
C PHE A 7 -33.84 2.86 -7.03
N MET A 8 -34.60 3.89 -6.71
CA MET A 8 -34.06 5.23 -6.44
C MET A 8 -33.26 5.27 -5.14
N PHE A 9 -33.73 4.59 -4.08
CA PHE A 9 -32.98 4.42 -2.84
C PHE A 9 -31.70 3.61 -3.04
N LEU A 10 -31.78 2.47 -3.73
CA LEU A 10 -30.62 1.62 -4.00
C LEU A 10 -29.54 2.37 -4.79
N ARG A 11 -29.94 3.09 -5.85
CA ARG A 11 -29.03 3.91 -6.66
C ARG A 11 -28.35 5.01 -5.82
N ARG A 12 -29.10 5.70 -4.96
CA ARG A 12 -28.55 6.73 -4.07
C ARG A 12 -27.54 6.15 -3.09
N THR A 13 -27.85 5.00 -2.46
CA THR A 13 -26.92 4.31 -1.56
C THR A 13 -25.66 3.87 -2.29
N LEU A 14 -25.79 3.35 -3.52
CA LEU A 14 -24.64 2.96 -4.34
C LEU A 14 -23.74 4.16 -4.66
N TYR A 15 -24.32 5.31 -5.01
CA TYR A 15 -23.53 6.52 -5.25
C TYR A 15 -22.81 7.02 -3.99
N VAL A 16 -23.47 6.98 -2.83
CA VAL A 16 -22.84 7.34 -1.56
C VAL A 16 -21.67 6.40 -1.25
N LEU A 17 -21.86 5.09 -1.46
CA LEU A 17 -20.82 4.09 -1.25
C LEU A 17 -19.63 4.30 -2.17
N ILE A 18 -19.87 4.52 -3.47
CA ILE A 18 -18.83 4.84 -4.45
C ILE A 18 -18.10 6.13 -4.07
N THR A 19 -18.83 7.16 -3.63
CA THR A 19 -18.25 8.44 -3.22
C THR A 19 -17.39 8.28 -1.96
N MET A 20 -17.83 7.48 -0.99
CA MET A 20 -17.04 7.18 0.21
C MET A 20 -15.77 6.40 -0.12
N VAL A 21 -15.86 5.39 -0.99
CA VAL A 21 -14.69 4.64 -1.45
C VAL A 21 -13.72 5.57 -2.18
N PHE A 22 -14.22 6.44 -3.05
CA PHE A 22 -13.40 7.43 -3.74
C PHE A 22 -12.69 8.39 -2.76
N LEU A 23 -13.42 8.94 -1.79
CA LEU A 23 -12.85 9.80 -0.75
C LEU A 23 -11.80 9.08 0.09
N ALA A 24 -12.03 7.80 0.42
CA ALA A 24 -11.06 6.98 1.14
C ALA A 24 -9.78 6.78 0.32
N PHE A 25 -9.88 6.50 -0.98
CA PHE A 25 -8.71 6.40 -1.87
C PHE A 25 -7.95 7.72 -1.99
N VAL A 26 -8.66 8.85 -2.12
CA VAL A 26 -8.02 10.17 -2.17
C VAL A 26 -7.33 10.49 -0.83
N GLY A 27 -7.96 10.19 0.30
CA GLY A 27 -7.38 10.39 1.63
C GLY A 27 -6.14 9.51 1.84
N LEU A 28 -6.21 8.24 1.45
CA LEU A 28 -5.06 7.32 1.46
C LEU A 28 -3.93 7.86 0.59
N TYR A 29 -4.25 8.34 -0.61
CA TYR A 29 -3.27 8.91 -1.53
C TYR A 29 -2.55 10.13 -0.94
N LEU A 30 -3.31 11.08 -0.41
CA LEU A 30 -2.76 12.25 0.27
C LEU A 30 -1.89 11.83 1.45
N PHE A 31 -2.33 10.84 2.23
CA PHE A 31 -1.57 10.29 3.35
C PHE A 31 -0.24 9.68 2.90
N LEU A 32 -0.22 8.86 1.84
CA LEU A 32 0.99 8.23 1.32
C LEU A 32 2.02 9.24 0.79
N ASN A 33 1.57 10.42 0.33
CA ASN A 33 2.44 11.53 -0.08
C ASN A 33 2.98 12.37 1.10
N THR A 34 2.53 12.12 2.33
CA THR A 34 3.13 12.75 3.51
C THR A 34 4.36 11.97 3.98
N SER A 35 5.23 12.64 4.75
CA SER A 35 6.41 11.99 5.36
C SER A 35 6.05 10.83 6.31
N LEU A 36 4.86 10.84 6.90
CA LEU A 36 4.35 9.74 7.73
C LEU A 36 3.92 8.54 6.87
N GLY A 37 3.26 8.79 5.73
CA GLY A 37 2.87 7.75 4.79
C GLY A 37 4.07 7.07 4.13
N GLU A 38 5.10 7.84 3.78
CA GLU A 38 6.37 7.30 3.28
C GLU A 38 7.03 6.36 4.30
N ARG A 39 7.11 6.78 5.57
CA ARG A 39 7.64 5.93 6.66
C ARG A 39 6.81 4.67 6.86
N PHE A 40 5.50 4.77 6.74
CA PHE A 40 4.60 3.61 6.84
C PHE A 40 4.83 2.63 5.69
N LEU A 41 4.89 3.10 4.44
CA LEU A 41 5.20 2.29 3.27
C LEU A 41 6.54 1.58 3.42
N LYS A 42 7.57 2.30 3.85
CA LYS A 42 8.90 1.76 4.13
C LYS A 42 8.84 0.65 5.18
N SER A 43 8.24 0.92 6.35
CA SER A 43 8.17 -0.08 7.43
C SER A 43 7.35 -1.31 7.02
N PHE A 44 6.28 -1.11 6.25
CA PHE A 44 5.46 -2.21 5.75
C PHE A 44 6.24 -3.08 4.75
N ALA A 45 6.96 -2.47 3.81
CA ALA A 45 7.80 -3.17 2.85
C ALA A 45 8.94 -3.94 3.54
N GLU A 46 9.59 -3.34 4.54
CA GLU A 46 10.63 -4.00 5.33
C GLU A 46 10.11 -5.22 6.09
N LYS A 47 8.92 -5.11 6.71
CA LYS A 47 8.27 -6.23 7.42
C LYS A 47 7.84 -7.37 6.48
N GLN A 48 7.21 -7.03 5.36
CA GLN A 48 6.80 -8.02 4.35
C GLN A 48 8.01 -8.76 3.79
N PHE A 49 9.10 -8.05 3.52
CA PHE A 49 10.33 -8.67 3.05
C PHE A 49 10.96 -9.60 4.09
N ALA A 50 11.05 -9.16 5.35
CA ALA A 50 11.56 -10.00 6.43
C ALA A 50 10.74 -11.27 6.64
N MET A 51 9.42 -11.18 6.51
CA MET A 51 8.52 -12.33 6.64
C MET A 51 8.66 -13.34 5.48
N LEU A 52 8.89 -12.87 4.26
CA LEU A 52 8.91 -13.72 3.07
C LEU A 52 10.30 -14.27 2.72
N PHE A 53 11.36 -13.50 2.99
CA PHE A 53 12.72 -13.80 2.50
C PHE A 53 13.74 -14.03 3.61
N ASN A 54 13.31 -14.11 4.88
CA ASN A 54 14.18 -14.28 6.05
C ASN A 54 15.42 -13.37 6.03
N GLY A 55 15.24 -12.16 5.49
CA GLY A 55 16.30 -11.20 5.19
C GLY A 55 15.92 -9.81 5.66
N ARG A 56 16.84 -8.86 5.55
CA ARG A 56 16.58 -7.47 5.94
C ARG A 56 16.55 -6.58 4.70
N LEU A 57 15.43 -5.87 4.53
CA LEU A 57 15.32 -4.79 3.55
C LEU A 57 15.55 -3.46 4.27
N THR A 58 16.23 -2.52 3.63
CA THR A 58 16.32 -1.14 4.09
C THR A 58 16.14 -0.22 2.90
N ILE A 59 15.14 0.66 2.99
CA ILE A 59 14.81 1.60 1.91
C ILE A 59 15.18 3.00 2.38
N GLU A 60 16.05 3.73 1.68
CA GLU A 60 16.43 5.08 2.13
C GLU A 60 15.30 6.09 1.89
N ARG A 61 14.63 6.02 0.74
CA ARG A 61 13.51 6.90 0.38
C ARG A 61 12.51 6.21 -0.52
N ALA A 62 11.22 6.49 -0.35
CA ALA A 62 10.16 5.96 -1.21
C ALA A 62 9.31 7.11 -1.74
N GLU A 63 9.36 7.33 -3.05
CA GLU A 63 8.58 8.36 -3.73
C GLU A 63 7.46 7.70 -4.54
N LEU A 64 6.21 8.06 -4.22
CA LEU A 64 5.05 7.59 -4.96
C LEU A 64 4.72 8.60 -6.08
N ALA A 65 5.26 8.37 -7.28
CA ALA A 65 4.88 9.09 -8.49
C ALA A 65 3.62 8.44 -9.11
N PHE A 66 2.46 8.81 -8.56
CA PHE A 66 1.15 8.43 -9.11
C PHE A 66 0.96 9.01 -10.52
N PRO A 67 0.27 8.30 -11.45
CA PRO A 67 -0.47 7.06 -11.27
C PRO A 67 0.30 5.75 -11.54
N THR A 68 1.57 5.81 -11.90
CA THR A 68 2.23 4.67 -12.57
C THR A 68 3.51 4.16 -11.94
N SER A 69 4.12 4.87 -10.98
CA SER A 69 5.43 4.45 -10.45
C SER A 69 5.57 4.73 -8.96
N LEU A 70 5.90 3.69 -8.21
CA LEU A 70 6.52 3.80 -6.89
C LEU A 70 8.03 3.69 -7.09
N THR A 71 8.76 4.79 -6.89
CA THR A 71 10.21 4.82 -7.01
C THR A 71 10.82 4.64 -5.64
N LEU A 72 11.60 3.58 -5.45
CA LEU A 72 12.36 3.36 -4.23
C LEU A 72 13.81 3.78 -4.47
N HIS A 73 14.30 4.75 -3.70
CA HIS A 73 15.69 5.18 -3.76
C HIS A 73 16.48 4.56 -2.60
N GLY A 74 17.69 4.10 -2.91
CA GLY A 74 18.61 3.52 -1.92
C GLY A 74 18.05 2.27 -1.28
N VAL A 75 17.70 1.26 -2.09
CA VAL A 75 17.27 -0.05 -1.60
C VAL A 75 18.51 -0.89 -1.29
N LYS A 76 18.70 -1.22 -0.01
CA LYS A 76 19.71 -2.16 0.48
C LYS A 76 19.00 -3.45 0.86
N ILE A 77 19.42 -4.54 0.24
CA ILE A 77 18.91 -5.89 0.52
C ILE A 77 20.02 -6.65 1.20
N PHE A 78 19.76 -7.09 2.42
CA PHE A 78 20.63 -8.00 3.16
C PHE A 78 19.99 -9.39 3.08
N ILE A 79 20.51 -10.21 2.17
CA ILE A 79 20.18 -11.63 2.10
C ILE A 79 21.18 -12.30 3.03
N ALA A 80 20.68 -12.90 4.11
CA ALA A 80 21.50 -13.85 4.85
C ALA A 80 21.71 -15.04 3.92
N ASP A 81 22.96 -15.32 3.54
CA ASP A 81 23.29 -16.56 2.87
C ASP A 81 22.99 -17.68 3.87
N ASP A 82 21.97 -18.49 3.59
CA ASP A 82 21.63 -19.66 4.40
C ASP A 82 22.63 -20.79 4.11
N SER A 83 23.92 -20.46 4.01
CA SER A 83 25.03 -21.40 4.20
C SER A 83 25.28 -21.53 5.70
N THR A 84 24.23 -21.77 6.48
CA THR A 84 24.42 -22.44 7.76
C THR A 84 24.87 -23.85 7.41
N GLU A 85 26.14 -24.14 7.67
CA GLU A 85 26.69 -25.49 7.65
C GLU A 85 25.66 -26.43 8.28
N SER A 86 25.25 -27.46 7.53
CA SER A 86 24.51 -28.58 8.10
C SER A 86 25.37 -29.12 9.24
N LEU A 87 24.98 -28.83 10.48
CA LEU A 87 25.54 -29.46 11.67
C LEU A 87 25.33 -30.97 11.53
N SER A 88 26.39 -31.66 11.09
CA SER A 88 26.59 -33.10 11.19
C SER A 88 27.70 -33.39 12.18
#